data_AF-A0AAP0N602-F1
#
_entry.id   AF-A0AAP0N602-F1
#
_cell.length_a   1.000
_cell.length_b   1.000
_cell.length_c   1.000
_cell.angle_alpha   90.00
_cell.angle_beta   90.00
_cell.angle_gamma   90.00
#
_symmetry.space_group_name_H-M   'P 1'
#
loop_
_entity.id
_entity.type
_entity.pdbx_description
1 polymer ?
#
loop_
_entity_poly.entity_id
_entity_poly.type
_entity_poly.pdbx_seq_one_letter_code
_entity_poly.pdbx_strand_id
1 'polypeptide(L)'
;MESSNSRSMSVVLRAQLAGHANLKSKHPQFDFKAHFWAAARASNRRAFDDAMQNIKAADEGVYETLRRIPPKFWLRHAFDNNCKSDHCTNNITESFNAWIEIQMKFPIVSMLEWIRKKLMKRMIGRRKKAES
;
A
#
# COMPACT_ATOMS: atom_id res chain seq x y z
N MET A 1 -12.13 22.80 11.02
CA MET A 1 -10.78 22.74 10.41
C MET A 1 -10.31 21.32 10.07
N GLU A 2 -11.18 20.29 10.09
CA GLU A 2 -10.77 18.88 9.87
C GLU A 2 -11.13 18.29 8.49
N SER A 3 -11.71 19.06 7.56
CA SER A 3 -12.17 18.53 6.26
C SER A 3 -11.08 18.41 5.19
N SER A 4 -9.87 18.92 5.41
CA SER A 4 -8.77 18.90 4.43
C SER A 4 -7.90 17.63 4.49
N ASN A 5 -7.75 16.99 5.67
CA ASN A 5 -6.87 15.81 5.81
C ASN A 5 -7.51 14.51 5.31
N SER A 6 -8.84 14.40 5.36
CA SER A 6 -9.56 13.21 4.85
C SER A 6 -9.51 13.13 3.31
N ARG A 7 -9.51 14.28 2.62
CA ARG A 7 -9.37 14.33 1.16
C ARG A 7 -7.97 13.94 0.69
N SER A 8 -6.92 14.31 1.44
CA SER A 8 -5.52 14.03 1.06
C SER A 8 -5.16 12.54 1.05
N MET A 9 -5.72 11.73 1.95
CA MET A 9 -5.47 10.27 1.96
C MET A 9 -6.20 9.51 0.85
N SER A 10 -7.38 10.00 0.40
CA SER A 10 -8.11 9.39 -0.72
C SER A 10 -7.46 9.62 -2.09
N VAL A 11 -6.68 10.69 -2.25
CA VAL A 11 -5.99 11.00 -3.52
C VAL A 11 -4.77 10.09 -3.70
N VAL A 12 -4.04 9.81 -2.61
CA VAL A 12 -2.95 8.82 -2.59
C VAL A 12 -3.49 7.41 -2.86
N LEU A 13 -4.67 7.09 -2.32
CA LEU A 13 -5.41 5.84 -2.56
C LEU A 13 -5.74 5.64 -4.05
N ARG A 14 -6.22 6.69 -4.74
CA ARG A 14 -6.48 6.65 -6.18
C ARG A 14 -5.19 6.59 -7.00
N ALA A 15 -4.12 7.27 -6.62
CA ALA A 15 -2.86 7.19 -7.37
C ALA A 15 -2.25 5.77 -7.34
N GLN A 16 -2.29 5.09 -6.19
CA GLN A 16 -1.76 3.74 -6.04
C GLN A 16 -2.66 2.65 -6.67
N LEU A 17 -3.98 2.74 -6.46
CA LEU A 17 -4.96 1.76 -7.01
C LEU A 17 -5.35 2.03 -8.45
N ALA A 18 -5.48 3.30 -8.89
CA ALA A 18 -5.73 3.61 -10.30
C ALA A 18 -4.48 3.36 -11.15
N GLY A 19 -3.26 3.46 -10.58
CA GLY A 19 -2.07 2.91 -11.21
C GLY A 19 -2.21 1.40 -11.45
N HIS A 20 -2.47 0.62 -10.41
CA HIS A 20 -2.58 -0.84 -10.53
C HIS A 20 -3.76 -1.33 -11.40
N ALA A 21 -4.94 -0.73 -11.28
CA ALA A 21 -6.14 -1.15 -12.00
C ALA A 21 -6.19 -0.64 -13.46
N ASN A 22 -5.74 0.60 -13.74
CA ASN A 22 -5.71 1.11 -15.12
C ASN A 22 -4.54 0.57 -15.94
N LEU A 23 -3.43 0.15 -15.31
CA LEU A 23 -2.28 -0.42 -16.04
C LEU A 23 -2.51 -1.88 -16.45
N LYS A 24 -3.18 -2.68 -15.61
CA LYS A 24 -3.53 -4.07 -15.95
C LYS A 24 -4.46 -4.16 -17.16
N SER A 25 -5.39 -3.21 -17.31
CA SER A 25 -6.29 -3.15 -18.46
C SER A 25 -5.56 -2.76 -19.76
N LYS A 26 -4.44 -2.02 -19.66
CA LYS A 26 -3.68 -1.55 -20.82
C LYS A 26 -2.58 -2.53 -21.26
N HIS A 27 -2.08 -3.36 -20.35
CA HIS A 27 -0.95 -4.28 -20.63
C HIS A 27 -1.22 -5.71 -20.07
N PRO A 28 -2.01 -6.54 -20.79
CA PRO A 28 -2.41 -7.87 -20.32
C PRO A 28 -1.29 -8.93 -20.34
N GLN A 29 -0.28 -8.74 -21.20
CA GLN A 29 0.71 -9.77 -21.57
C GLN A 29 2.01 -9.73 -20.74
N PHE A 30 2.19 -8.71 -19.90
CA PHE A 30 3.40 -8.50 -19.11
C PHE A 30 3.12 -8.84 -17.64
N ASP A 31 4.04 -9.56 -16.98
CA ASP A 31 4.00 -9.70 -15.51
C ASP A 31 4.46 -8.39 -14.86
N PHE A 32 3.66 -7.35 -15.09
CA PHE A 32 3.81 -6.02 -14.55
C PHE A 32 3.88 -6.07 -13.03
N LYS A 33 3.12 -6.98 -12.41
CA LYS A 33 3.04 -7.10 -10.96
C LYS A 33 4.40 -7.48 -10.38
N ALA A 34 5.08 -8.49 -10.91
CA ALA A 34 6.40 -8.89 -10.43
C ALA A 34 7.43 -7.77 -10.54
N HIS A 35 7.53 -7.13 -11.71
CA HIS A 35 8.51 -6.07 -11.97
C HIS A 35 8.22 -4.80 -11.17
N PHE A 36 6.95 -4.41 -11.06
CA PHE A 36 6.53 -3.28 -10.24
C PHE A 36 6.88 -3.49 -8.77
N TRP A 37 6.58 -4.68 -8.20
CA TRP A 37 6.91 -4.96 -6.80
C TRP A 37 8.42 -5.06 -6.57
N ALA A 38 9.20 -5.53 -7.55
CA ALA A 38 10.65 -5.51 -7.48
C ALA A 38 11.19 -4.08 -7.38
N ALA A 39 10.69 -3.16 -8.21
CA ALA A 39 11.06 -1.74 -8.16
C ALA A 39 10.59 -1.07 -6.85
N ALA A 40 9.34 -1.29 -6.44
CA ALA A 40 8.76 -0.67 -5.24
C ALA A 40 9.46 -1.13 -3.93
N ARG A 41 9.92 -2.39 -3.88
CA ARG A 41 10.59 -2.98 -2.71
C ARG A 41 12.11 -2.79 -2.70
N ALA A 42 12.69 -2.21 -3.74
CA ALA A 42 14.12 -1.95 -3.82
C ALA A 42 14.60 -1.20 -2.57
N SER A 43 15.64 -1.73 -1.93
CA SER A 43 16.19 -1.22 -0.67
C SER A 43 17.10 -0.01 -0.85
N ASN A 44 17.65 0.18 -2.04
CA ASN A 44 18.52 1.30 -2.39
C ASN A 44 18.20 1.81 -3.81
N ARG A 45 18.70 3.02 -4.11
CA ARG A 45 18.40 3.70 -5.36
C ARG A 45 18.96 2.97 -6.60
N ARG A 46 20.13 2.34 -6.47
CA ARG A 46 20.75 1.58 -7.57
C ARG A 46 19.87 0.40 -8.00
N ALA A 47 19.41 -0.41 -7.05
CA ALA A 47 18.51 -1.53 -7.31
C ALA A 47 17.15 -1.07 -7.89
N PHE A 48 16.69 0.13 -7.50
CA PHE A 48 15.50 0.73 -8.10
C PHE A 48 15.73 1.14 -9.55
N ASP A 49 16.84 1.81 -9.84
CA ASP A 49 17.17 2.27 -11.19
C ASP A 49 17.34 1.06 -12.14
N ASP A 50 17.99 -0.02 -11.69
CA ASP A 50 18.10 -1.27 -12.44
C ASP A 50 16.72 -1.91 -12.71
N ALA A 51 15.84 -1.94 -11.70
CA ALA A 51 14.48 -2.46 -11.87
C ALA A 51 13.63 -1.58 -12.81
N MET A 52 13.80 -0.26 -12.80
CA MET A 52 13.11 0.63 -13.73
C MET A 52 13.63 0.51 -15.17
N GLN A 53 14.91 0.22 -15.37
CA GLN A 53 15.42 -0.10 -16.71
C GLN A 53 14.81 -1.38 -17.27
N ASN A 54 14.64 -2.41 -16.43
CA ASN A 54 13.96 -3.64 -16.83
C ASN A 54 12.49 -3.37 -17.20
N ILE A 55 11.80 -2.51 -16.45
CA ILE A 55 10.43 -2.08 -16.79
C ILE A 55 10.41 -1.32 -18.11
N LYS A 56 11.38 -0.43 -18.35
CA LYS A 56 11.49 0.35 -19.60
C LYS A 56 11.70 -0.54 -20.82
N ALA A 57 12.58 -1.54 -20.69
CA ALA A 57 12.86 -2.51 -21.75
C ALA A 57 11.63 -3.37 -22.10
N ALA A 58 10.77 -3.62 -21.12
CA ALA A 58 9.53 -4.38 -21.33
C ALA A 58 8.37 -3.52 -21.84
N ASP A 59 8.18 -2.33 -21.27
CA ASP A 59 7.10 -1.41 -21.66
C ASP A 59 7.42 0.05 -21.28
N GLU A 60 7.69 0.86 -22.29
CA GLU A 60 7.99 2.29 -22.14
C GLU A 60 6.80 3.09 -21.59
N GLY A 61 5.56 2.69 -21.89
CA GLY A 61 4.35 3.38 -21.42
C GLY A 61 4.15 3.22 -19.92
N VAL A 62 4.49 2.04 -19.41
CA VAL A 62 4.51 1.76 -17.96
C VAL A 62 5.62 2.54 -17.28
N TYR A 63 6.83 2.58 -17.85
CA TYR A 63 7.95 3.36 -17.34
C TYR A 63 7.58 4.84 -17.15
N GLU A 64 7.01 5.47 -18.18
CA GLU A 64 6.61 6.88 -18.12
C GLU A 64 5.48 7.14 -17.12
N THR A 65 4.58 6.18 -16.93
CA THR A 65 3.53 6.29 -15.90
C THR A 65 4.14 6.27 -14.50
N LEU A 66 5.06 5.35 -14.23
CA LEU A 66 5.71 5.22 -12.93
C LEU A 66 6.62 6.41 -12.61
N ARG A 67 7.33 6.93 -13.62
CA ARG A 67 8.20 8.10 -13.49
C ARG A 67 7.47 9.37 -13.04
N ARG A 68 6.19 9.51 -13.40
CA ARG A 68 5.34 10.64 -13.01
C ARG A 68 4.92 10.59 -11.53
N ILE A 69 4.97 9.43 -10.89
CA ILE A 69 4.55 9.26 -9.50
C ILE A 69 5.74 9.59 -8.59
N PRO A 70 5.61 10.55 -7.65
CA PRO A 70 6.73 10.91 -6.79
C PRO A 70 7.26 9.71 -5.97
N PRO A 71 8.58 9.46 -5.95
CA PRO A 71 9.23 8.32 -5.26
C PRO A 71 8.76 8.08 -3.83
N LYS A 72 8.54 9.15 -3.06
CA LYS A 72 8.11 9.13 -1.66
C LYS A 72 6.79 8.39 -1.39
N PHE A 73 5.97 8.16 -2.42
CA PHE A 73 4.65 7.52 -2.25
C PHE A 73 4.66 6.02 -2.49
N TRP A 74 5.69 5.48 -3.16
CA TRP A 74 5.64 4.09 -3.61
C TRP A 74 7.00 3.37 -3.62
N LEU A 75 8.10 4.07 -3.32
CA LEU A 75 9.44 3.49 -3.22
C LEU A 75 9.89 3.39 -1.77
N ARG A 76 10.18 2.16 -1.33
CA ARG A 76 10.64 1.90 0.03
C ARG A 76 11.94 2.64 0.38
N HIS A 77 12.88 2.72 -0.55
CA HIS A 77 14.15 3.41 -0.33
C HIS A 77 14.01 4.95 -0.21
N ALA A 78 12.90 5.51 -0.69
CA ALA A 78 12.64 6.95 -0.68
C ALA A 78 11.73 7.38 0.49
N PHE A 79 11.35 6.45 1.38
CA PHE A 79 10.62 6.78 2.59
C PHE A 79 11.52 7.46 3.62
N ASP A 80 10.95 8.41 4.35
CA ASP A 80 11.61 9.08 5.47
C ASP A 80 12.07 8.04 6.50
N ASN A 81 13.30 8.19 6.99
CA ASN A 81 13.88 7.35 8.03
C ASN A 81 13.02 7.32 9.30
N ASN A 82 12.30 8.39 9.61
CA ASN A 82 11.40 8.46 10.76
C ASN A 82 10.10 7.65 10.59
N CYS A 83 9.76 7.27 9.36
CA CYS A 83 8.51 6.57 9.02
C CYS A 83 8.76 5.32 8.16
N LYS A 84 9.94 4.68 8.32
CA LYS A 84 10.25 3.43 7.63
C LYS A 84 9.39 2.30 8.19
N SER A 85 8.37 1.93 7.43
CA SER A 85 7.60 0.69 7.62
C SER A 85 8.10 -0.37 6.65
N ASP A 86 8.24 -1.61 7.11
CA ASP A 86 8.49 -2.78 6.25
C ASP A 86 7.31 -3.07 5.31
N HIS A 87 6.14 -2.53 5.63
CA HIS A 87 4.94 -2.67 4.83
C HIS A 87 4.83 -1.51 3.82
N CYS A 88 5.12 -1.82 2.56
CA CYS A 88 4.96 -0.94 1.39
C CYS A 88 3.56 -1.02 0.75
N THR A 89 2.62 -1.73 1.38
CA THR A 89 1.25 -1.92 0.90
C THR A 89 0.25 -1.17 1.77
N ASN A 90 -0.78 -0.59 1.16
CA ASN A 90 -1.83 0.14 1.87
C ASN A 90 -2.85 -0.77 2.59
N ASN A 91 -2.64 -2.09 2.57
CA ASN A 91 -3.59 -3.08 3.07
C ASN A 91 -3.90 -2.91 4.57
N ILE A 92 -2.92 -2.46 5.37
CA ILE A 92 -3.10 -2.22 6.80
C ILE A 92 -4.06 -1.05 7.02
N THR A 93 -3.82 0.06 6.33
CA THR A 93 -4.63 1.27 6.41
C THR A 93 -6.05 1.02 5.90
N GLU A 94 -6.19 0.33 4.76
CA GLU A 94 -7.50 -0.03 4.20
C GLU A 94 -8.30 -0.92 5.14
N SER A 95 -7.66 -1.98 5.66
CA SER A 95 -8.30 -2.88 6.63
C SER A 95 -8.73 -2.14 7.89
N PHE A 96 -7.91 -1.21 8.38
CA PHE A 96 -8.20 -0.44 9.58
C PHE A 96 -9.33 0.57 9.34
N ASN A 97 -9.30 1.29 8.22
CA ASN A 97 -10.35 2.23 7.83
C ASN A 97 -11.70 1.52 7.68
N ALA A 98 -11.71 0.35 7.03
CA ALA A 98 -12.92 -0.46 6.90
C ALA A 98 -13.49 -0.93 8.24
N TRP A 99 -12.64 -1.20 9.24
CA TRP A 99 -13.12 -1.53 10.58
C TRP A 99 -13.73 -0.30 11.27
N ILE A 100 -13.02 0.81 11.26
CA ILE A 100 -13.43 2.00 11.99
C ILE A 100 -14.67 2.65 11.38
N GLU A 101 -14.80 2.67 10.06
CA GLU A 101 -15.96 3.24 9.36
C GLU A 101 -17.29 2.65 9.88
N ILE A 102 -17.32 1.35 10.15
CA ILE A 102 -18.50 0.66 10.69
C ILE A 102 -18.65 0.94 12.19
N GLN A 103 -17.54 0.97 12.94
CA GLN A 103 -17.58 1.07 14.40
C GLN A 103 -17.76 2.51 14.93
N MET A 104 -17.44 3.54 14.14
CA MET A 104 -17.66 4.95 14.51
C MET A 104 -19.14 5.32 14.65
N LYS A 105 -20.05 4.48 14.16
CA LYS A 105 -21.50 4.64 14.36
C LYS A 105 -21.93 4.33 15.79
N PHE A 106 -21.04 3.80 16.62
CA PHE A 106 -21.30 3.44 18.02
C PHE A 106 -20.56 4.39 18.98
N PRO A 107 -20.99 4.47 20.24
CA PRO A 107 -20.26 5.20 21.27
C PRO A 107 -18.79 4.75 21.36
N ILE A 108 -17.90 5.67 21.74
CA ILE A 108 -16.46 5.42 21.78
C ILE A 108 -16.07 4.19 22.62
N VAL A 109 -16.78 3.97 23.72
CA VAL A 109 -16.58 2.79 24.60
C VAL A 109 -16.90 1.49 23.86
N SER A 110 -17.99 1.44 23.11
CA SER A 110 -18.38 0.28 22.30
C SER A 110 -17.39 0.01 21.17
N MET A 111 -16.88 1.07 20.52
CA MET A 111 -15.85 0.95 19.49
C MET A 111 -14.55 0.38 20.05
N LEU A 112 -14.07 0.88 21.20
CA LEU A 112 -12.86 0.39 21.85
C LEU A 112 -12.98 -1.08 22.28
N GLU A 113 -14.13 -1.46 22.85
CA GLU A 113 -14.41 -2.83 23.25
C GLU A 113 -14.44 -3.79 22.05
N TRP A 114 -14.98 -3.34 20.92
CA TRP A 114 -14.94 -4.10 19.66
C TRP A 114 -13.51 -4.29 19.15
N ILE A 115 -12.70 -3.22 19.14
CA ILE A 115 -11.29 -3.28 18.71
C ILE A 115 -10.53 -4.29 19.57
N ARG A 116 -10.69 -4.22 20.90
CA ARG A 116 -10.09 -5.16 21.85
C ARG A 116 -10.46 -6.61 21.52
N LYS A 117 -11.75 -6.91 21.37
CA LYS A 117 -12.26 -8.26 21.01
C LYS A 117 -11.70 -8.74 19.67
N LYS A 118 -11.63 -7.87 18.67
CA LYS A 118 -11.11 -8.20 17.33
C LYS A 118 -9.60 -8.52 17.37
N LEU A 119 -8.82 -7.79 18.15
CA LEU A 119 -7.39 -8.04 18.34
C LEU A 119 -7.15 -9.37 19.05
N MET A 120 -7.86 -9.63 20.16
CA MET A 120 -7.73 -10.89 20.91
C MET A 120 -8.02 -12.11 20.02
N LYS A 121 -9.13 -12.10 19.27
CA LYS A 121 -9.47 -13.19 18.34
C LYS A 121 -8.36 -13.44 17.31
N ARG A 122 -7.72 -12.39 16.82
CA ARG A 122 -6.62 -12.53 15.85
C ARG A 122 -5.33 -13.03 16.47
N MET A 123 -4.98 -12.57 17.66
CA MET A 123 -3.80 -13.08 18.37
C MET A 123 -3.95 -14.57 18.66
N ILE A 124 -5.12 -15.00 19.14
CA ILE A 124 -5.43 -16.42 19.37
C ILE A 124 -5.35 -17.22 18.05
N GLY A 125 -5.94 -16.71 16.97
CA GLY A 125 -5.88 -17.37 15.67
C GLY A 125 -4.44 -17.51 15.13
N ARG A 126 -3.59 -16.49 15.32
CA ARG A 126 -2.17 -16.53 14.94
C ARG A 126 -1.38 -17.52 15.79
N ARG A 127 -1.64 -17.54 17.10
CA ARG A 127 -1.03 -18.50 18.03
C ARG A 127 -1.34 -19.94 17.62
N LYS A 128 -2.61 -20.27 17.39
CA LYS A 128 -3.03 -21.60 16.96
C LYS A 128 -2.37 -22.04 15.64
N LYS A 129 -2.19 -21.12 14.69
CA LYS A 129 -1.49 -21.40 13.42
C LYS A 129 0.02 -21.58 13.57
N ALA A 130 0.62 -21.04 14.63
CA ALA A 130 2.05 -21.22 14.90
C ALA A 130 2.32 -22.52 15.66
N GLU A 131 1.31 -23.02 16.39
CA GLU A 131 1.35 -24.30 17.12
C GLU A 131 0.99 -25.51 16.23
N SER A 132 0.54 -25.28 14.98
CA SER A 132 0.22 -26.30 13.96
C SER A 132 1.32 -26.41 12.91
#